data_AF-A0A538TV64-F1
#
_entry.id   AF-A0A538TV64-F1
#
_cell.length_a   1.000
_cell.length_b   1.000
_cell.length_c   1.000
_cell.angle_alpha   90.00
_cell.angle_beta   90.00
_cell.angle_gamma   90.00
#
_symmetry.space_group_name_H-M   'P 1'
#
loop_
_entity.id
_entity.type
_entity.pdbx_description
1 polymer ?
#
loop_
_entity_poly.entity_id
_entity_poly.type
_entity_poly.pdbx_seq_one_letter_code
_entity_poly.pdbx_strand_id
1 'polypeptide(L)'
;MNSSMRRPLPFWRASETRVARPELWLMAIALVGGLLVEVWQSARMAELSLRLDRNRTALRQTQDRLDFVRHELESRATRAELAPLAFRLGLAPLDAQQVVLLPAEYLAAERGRDRDGSRSPALAWAEGLSRALVPEATARVRGN
;
A
#
# COMPACT_ATOMS: atom_id res chain seq x y z
N MET A 1 -65.87 52.04 46.01
CA MET A 1 -66.25 50.85 45.21
C MET A 1 -65.38 50.81 43.97
N ASN A 2 -64.35 49.96 43.96
CA ASN A 2 -63.36 49.88 42.88
C ASN A 2 -63.76 48.77 41.90
N SER A 3 -64.28 49.13 40.74
CA SER A 3 -64.51 48.21 39.63
C SER A 3 -63.21 48.05 38.84
N SER A 4 -62.45 47.00 39.13
CA SER A 4 -61.28 46.62 38.33
C SER A 4 -61.74 46.11 36.95
N MET A 5 -61.69 46.98 35.95
CA MET A 5 -61.82 46.59 34.54
C MET A 5 -60.66 45.68 34.14
N ARG A 6 -60.93 44.38 34.03
CA ARG A 6 -60.01 43.42 33.41
C ARG A 6 -59.96 43.71 31.90
N ARG A 7 -58.82 44.20 31.41
CA ARG A 7 -58.57 44.38 29.97
C ARG A 7 -58.50 43.00 29.28
N PRO A 8 -59.15 42.79 28.13
CA PRO A 8 -58.97 41.58 27.33
C PRO A 8 -57.56 41.58 26.73
N LEU A 9 -56.81 40.49 26.96
CA LEU A 9 -55.53 40.28 26.29
C LEU A 9 -55.76 39.99 24.80
N PRO A 10 -54.89 40.49 23.91
CA PRO A 10 -55.03 40.28 22.48
C PRO A 10 -54.86 38.80 22.09
N PHE A 11 -55.81 38.29 21.30
CA PHE A 11 -55.84 36.91 20.79
C PHE A 11 -54.64 36.51 19.92
N TRP A 12 -53.90 37.49 19.38
CA TRP A 12 -52.71 37.25 18.54
C TRP A 12 -51.47 36.86 19.36
N ARG A 13 -51.50 36.98 20.69
CA ARG A 13 -50.51 36.38 21.60
C ARG A 13 -50.97 34.99 22.04
N ALA A 14 -51.46 34.17 21.11
CA ALA A 14 -51.42 32.73 21.33
C ALA A 14 -49.95 32.37 21.47
N SER A 15 -49.48 32.17 22.71
CA SER A 15 -48.22 31.49 22.95
C SER A 15 -48.37 30.14 22.26
N GLU A 16 -47.71 30.00 21.11
CA GLU A 16 -47.68 28.78 20.35
C GLU A 16 -46.89 27.78 21.19
N THR A 17 -47.57 27.18 22.16
CA THR A 17 -47.09 26.03 22.89
C THR A 17 -46.98 24.95 21.82
N ARG A 18 -45.79 24.82 21.24
CA ARG A 18 -45.43 23.70 20.38
C ARG A 18 -45.67 22.45 21.21
N VAL A 19 -46.85 21.85 21.05
CA VAL A 19 -47.15 20.54 21.59
C VAL A 19 -46.13 19.63 20.93
N ALA A 20 -45.13 19.22 21.70
CA ALA A 20 -44.14 18.26 21.24
C ALA A 20 -44.92 17.02 20.81
N ARG A 21 -45.06 16.81 19.50
CA ARG A 21 -45.76 15.64 18.97
C ARG A 21 -44.84 14.45 19.19
N PRO A 22 -45.14 13.56 20.16
CA PRO A 22 -44.23 12.45 20.49
C PRO A 22 -44.00 11.54 19.29
N GLU A 23 -44.98 11.45 18.38
CA GLU A 23 -44.87 10.72 17.11
C GLU A 23 -43.73 11.23 16.22
N LEU A 24 -43.52 12.55 16.13
CA LEU A 24 -42.43 13.12 15.33
C LEU A 24 -41.07 12.78 15.92
N TRP A 25 -40.97 12.73 17.25
CA TRP A 25 -39.76 12.30 17.95
C TRP A 25 -39.45 10.83 17.69
N LEU A 26 -40.47 9.96 17.71
CA LEU A 26 -40.29 8.54 17.39
C LEU A 26 -39.81 8.35 15.94
N MET A 27 -40.38 9.09 14.99
CA MET A 27 -39.94 9.06 13.59
C MET A 27 -38.49 9.54 13.44
N ALA A 28 -38.12 10.62 14.12
CA ALA A 28 -36.75 11.14 14.11
C ALA A 28 -35.76 10.12 14.70
N ILE A 29 -36.10 9.49 15.82
CA ILE A 29 -35.26 8.45 16.45
C ILE A 29 -35.12 7.24 15.54
N ALA A 30 -36.21 6.79 14.91
CA ALA A 30 -36.18 5.67 13.99
C ALA A 30 -35.28 5.95 12.77
N LEU A 31 -35.40 7.15 12.19
CA LEU A 31 -34.60 7.57 11.04
C LEU A 31 -33.12 7.70 11.41
N VAL A 32 -32.80 8.33 12.54
CA VAL A 32 -31.42 8.42 13.05
C VAL A 32 -30.85 7.03 13.36
N GLY A 33 -31.65 6.16 13.99
CA GLY A 33 -31.25 4.78 14.29
C GLY A 33 -30.95 3.98 13.02
N GLY A 34 -31.81 4.08 12.00
CA GLY A 34 -31.59 3.47 10.69
C GLY A 34 -30.30 3.94 10.03
N LEU A 35 -30.09 5.27 9.98
CA LEU A 35 -28.86 5.85 9.45
C LEU A 35 -27.61 5.38 10.22
N LEU A 36 -27.68 5.27 11.55
CA LEU A 36 -26.56 4.81 12.37
C LEU A 36 -26.19 3.36 12.03
N VAL A 37 -27.20 2.51 11.82
CA VAL A 37 -27.00 1.11 11.41
C VAL A 37 -26.36 1.05 10.02
N GLU A 38 -26.83 1.84 9.05
CA GLU A 38 -26.25 1.89 7.71
C GLU A 38 -24.78 2.33 7.72
N VAL A 39 -24.46 3.38 8.48
CA VAL A 39 -23.08 3.85 8.64
C VAL A 39 -22.22 2.79 9.32
N TRP A 40 -22.74 2.12 10.34
CA TRP A 40 -22.02 1.06 11.04
C TRP A 40 -21.75 -0.15 10.14
N GLN A 41 -22.74 -0.56 9.34
CA GLN A 41 -22.58 -1.64 8.35
C GLN A 41 -21.55 -1.27 7.28
N SER A 42 -21.61 -0.03 6.78
CA SER A 42 -20.66 0.48 5.79
C SER A 42 -19.23 0.52 6.34
N ALA A 43 -19.06 0.99 7.58
CA ALA A 43 -17.76 1.00 8.26
C ALA A 43 -17.22 -0.42 8.48
N ARG A 44 -18.08 -1.37 8.87
CA ARG A 44 -17.65 -2.76 9.04
C ARG A 44 -17.30 -3.45 7.74
N MET A 45 -18.05 -3.21 6.66
CA MET A 45 -17.70 -3.74 5.35
C MET A 45 -16.36 -3.18 4.86
N ALA A 46 -16.11 -1.89 5.02
CA ALA A 46 -14.83 -1.27 4.65
C ALA A 46 -13.66 -1.82 5.48
N GLU A 47 -13.88 -2.07 6.77
CA GLU A 47 -12.85 -2.68 7.61
C GLU A 47 -12.57 -4.13 7.21
N LEU A 48 -13.61 -4.91 6.91
CA LEU A 48 -13.47 -6.28 6.42
C LEU A 48 -12.75 -6.33 5.08
N SER A 49 -13.07 -5.43 4.14
CA SER A 49 -12.38 -5.37 2.85
C SER A 49 -10.90 -5.01 3.02
N LEU A 50 -10.56 -4.04 3.87
CA LEU A 50 -9.18 -3.69 4.18
C LEU A 50 -8.40 -4.84 4.81
N ARG A 51 -9.02 -5.58 5.74
CA ARG A 51 -8.39 -6.77 6.35
C ARG A 51 -8.19 -7.88 5.32
N LEU A 52 -9.17 -8.08 4.45
CA LEU A 52 -9.11 -9.09 3.40
C LEU A 52 -8.03 -8.77 2.37
N ASP A 53 -7.89 -7.50 1.96
CA ASP A 53 -6.83 -7.07 1.06
C ASP A 53 -5.45 -7.20 1.69
N ARG A 54 -5.28 -6.82 2.98
CA ARG A 54 -4.02 -7.06 3.72
C ARG A 54 -3.65 -8.54 3.77
N ASN A 55 -4.62 -9.42 4.04
CA ASN A 55 -4.39 -10.85 4.05
C ASN A 55 -4.03 -11.38 2.66
N ARG A 56 -4.70 -10.89 1.60
CA ARG A 56 -4.35 -11.24 0.21
C ARG A 56 -2.94 -10.80 -0.15
N THR A 57 -2.52 -9.60 0.24
CA THR A 57 -1.15 -9.14 -0.04
C THR A 57 -0.11 -9.96 0.73
N ALA A 58 -0.40 -10.32 1.98
CA ALA A 58 0.48 -11.17 2.76
C ALA A 58 0.62 -12.58 2.14
N LEU A 59 -0.50 -13.17 1.72
CA LEU A 59 -0.51 -14.47 1.04
C LEU A 59 0.26 -14.44 -0.29
N ARG A 60 0.07 -13.40 -1.10
CA ARG A 60 0.85 -13.21 -2.35
C ARG A 60 2.34 -13.11 -2.07
N GLN A 61 2.74 -12.30 -1.09
CA GLN A 61 4.15 -12.16 -0.73
C GLN A 61 4.76 -13.49 -0.25
N THR A 62 4.01 -14.29 0.51
CA THR A 62 4.49 -15.63 0.91
C THR A 62 4.58 -16.59 -0.26
N GLN A 63 3.64 -16.52 -1.21
CA GLN A 63 3.65 -17.33 -2.42
C GLN A 63 4.86 -16.98 -3.31
N ASP A 64 5.10 -15.70 -3.55
CA ASP A 64 6.23 -15.24 -4.35
C ASP A 64 7.57 -15.69 -3.75
N ARG A 65 7.68 -15.68 -2.42
CA ARG A 65 8.87 -16.20 -1.71
C ARG A 65 9.03 -17.70 -1.90
N LEU A 66 7.95 -18.48 -1.84
CA LEU A 66 7.99 -19.91 -2.09
C LEU A 66 8.40 -20.21 -3.54
N ASP A 67 7.83 -19.49 -4.49
CA ASP A 67 8.15 -19.66 -5.92
C ASP A 67 9.60 -19.27 -6.21
N PHE A 68 10.12 -18.21 -5.58
CA PHE A 68 11.54 -17.85 -5.65
C PHE A 68 12.44 -18.97 -5.12
N VAL A 69 12.19 -19.47 -3.90
CA VAL A 69 13.00 -20.54 -3.30
C VAL A 69 12.92 -21.81 -4.14
N ARG A 70 11.74 -22.12 -4.67
CA ARG A 70 11.55 -23.26 -5.57
C ARG A 70 12.37 -23.12 -6.84
N HIS A 71 12.32 -21.97 -7.50
CA HIS A 71 13.15 -21.71 -8.67
C HIS A 71 14.64 -21.75 -8.36
N GLU A 72 15.05 -21.23 -7.20
CA GLU A 72 16.44 -21.31 -6.79
C GLU A 72 16.88 -22.77 -6.60
N LEU A 73 16.06 -23.61 -5.97
CA LEU A 73 16.32 -25.04 -5.83
C LEU A 73 16.36 -25.77 -7.18
N GLU A 74 15.41 -25.50 -8.07
CA GLU A 74 15.39 -26.06 -9.43
C GLU A 74 16.63 -25.62 -10.22
N SER A 75 17.07 -24.37 -10.09
CA SER A 75 18.28 -23.86 -10.74
C SER A 75 19.56 -24.52 -10.20
N ARG A 76 19.61 -24.81 -8.90
CA ARG A 76 20.74 -25.52 -8.28
C ARG A 76 20.75 -26.99 -8.67
N ALA A 77 19.60 -27.64 -8.71
CA ALA A 77 19.45 -29.03 -9.15
C ALA A 77 19.88 -29.19 -10.61
N THR A 78 19.36 -28.34 -11.52
CA THR A 78 19.76 -28.35 -12.94
C THR A 78 21.25 -28.07 -13.13
N ARG A 79 21.84 -27.12 -12.38
CA ARG A 79 23.30 -26.91 -12.39
C ARG A 79 24.07 -28.14 -11.93
N ALA A 80 23.61 -28.82 -10.87
CA ALA A 80 24.27 -30.02 -10.36
C ALA A 80 24.21 -31.18 -11.36
N GLU A 81 23.10 -31.35 -12.06
CA GLU A 81 22.94 -32.35 -13.13
C GLU A 81 23.76 -32.02 -14.38
N LEU A 82 23.87 -30.73 -14.73
CA LEU A 82 24.63 -30.27 -15.89
C LEU A 82 26.14 -30.19 -15.62
N ALA A 83 26.58 -30.04 -14.38
CA ALA A 83 28.00 -29.96 -14.00
C ALA A 83 28.86 -31.13 -14.52
N PRO A 84 28.47 -32.42 -14.35
CA PRO A 84 29.26 -33.53 -14.89
C PRO A 84 29.26 -33.57 -16.42
N LEU A 85 28.19 -33.14 -17.08
CA LEU A 85 28.12 -33.04 -18.54
C LEU A 85 28.98 -31.90 -19.08
N ALA A 86 28.94 -30.73 -18.45
CA ALA A 86 29.80 -29.59 -18.77
C ALA A 86 31.28 -29.93 -18.59
N PHE A 87 31.63 -30.64 -17.51
CA PHE A 87 32.98 -31.16 -17.29
C PHE A 87 33.45 -32.09 -18.42
N ARG A 88 32.60 -33.04 -18.84
CA ARG A 88 32.90 -33.94 -19.96
C ARG A 88 33.05 -33.23 -21.30
N LEU A 89 32.33 -32.14 -21.51
CA LEU A 89 32.39 -31.32 -22.72
C LEU A 89 33.51 -30.27 -22.69
N GLY A 90 34.33 -30.22 -21.62
CA GLY A 90 35.35 -29.19 -21.44
C GLY A 90 34.79 -27.78 -21.23
N LEU A 91 33.48 -27.67 -20.98
CA LEU A 91 32.75 -26.43 -20.70
C LEU A 91 32.69 -26.17 -19.17
N ALA A 92 33.70 -26.63 -18.43
CA ALA A 92 33.75 -26.38 -17.00
C ALA A 92 33.70 -24.86 -16.75
N PRO A 93 32.89 -24.38 -15.79
CA PRO A 93 32.85 -22.96 -15.47
C PRO A 93 34.28 -22.50 -15.14
N LEU A 94 34.68 -21.33 -15.68
CA LEU A 94 36.00 -20.75 -15.42
C LEU A 94 36.26 -20.78 -13.91
N ASP A 95 37.43 -21.30 -13.54
CA ASP A 95 37.83 -21.40 -12.14
C ASP A 95 37.75 -20.00 -11.50
N ALA A 96 37.42 -19.88 -10.22
CA ALA A 96 37.28 -18.57 -9.58
C ALA A 96 38.58 -17.74 -9.66
N GLN A 97 39.72 -18.43 -9.85
CA GLN A 97 41.04 -17.84 -10.10
C GLN A 97 41.22 -17.28 -11.54
N GLN A 98 40.39 -17.69 -12.49
CA GLN A 98 40.36 -17.22 -13.88
C GLN A 98 39.37 -16.07 -14.11
N VAL A 99 38.57 -15.72 -13.09
CA VAL A 99 37.72 -14.52 -13.13
C VAL A 99 38.63 -13.31 -12.88
N VAL A 100 39.18 -12.77 -13.96
CA VAL A 100 39.88 -11.48 -13.92
C VAL A 100 38.82 -10.42 -13.59
N LEU A 101 38.89 -9.90 -12.36
CA LEU A 101 38.13 -8.71 -11.97
C LEU A 101 38.67 -7.55 -12.82
N LEU A 102 37.97 -7.21 -13.90
CA LEU A 102 38.30 -6.03 -14.68
C LEU A 102 38.13 -4.80 -13.76
N PRO A 103 39.18 -3.98 -13.57
CA PRO A 103 39.03 -2.69 -12.93
C PRO A 103 37.94 -1.90 -13.66
N ALA A 104 37.14 -1.12 -12.91
CA ALA A 104 36.02 -0.35 -13.46
C ALA A 104 36.43 0.59 -14.62
N GLU A 105 37.73 0.88 -14.72
CA GLU A 105 38.41 1.64 -15.76
C GLU A 105 38.41 0.95 -17.14
N TYR A 106 38.38 -0.39 -17.16
CA TYR A 106 38.43 -1.24 -18.37
C TYR A 106 37.07 -1.77 -18.79
N LEU A 107 36.07 -1.71 -17.91
CA LEU A 107 34.69 -1.86 -18.32
C LEU A 107 34.38 -0.63 -19.15
N ALA A 108 34.19 -0.83 -20.47
CA ALA A 108 33.88 0.24 -21.42
C ALA A 108 32.88 1.17 -20.75
N ALA A 109 33.30 2.43 -20.55
CA ALA A 109 32.47 3.46 -19.92
C ALA A 109 31.09 3.34 -20.55
N GLU A 110 30.16 2.77 -19.80
CA GLU A 110 28.76 2.81 -20.17
C GLU A 110 28.53 4.29 -20.38
N ARG A 111 28.15 4.66 -21.62
CA ARG A 111 28.11 6.04 -22.11
C ARG A 111 26.95 6.76 -21.41
N GLY A 112 27.05 6.89 -20.09
CA GLY A 112 26.27 7.72 -19.23
C GLY A 112 26.74 9.13 -19.47
N ARG A 113 26.05 9.76 -20.43
CA ARG A 113 25.75 11.20 -20.48
C ARG A 113 26.80 12.09 -19.82
N ASP A 114 27.48 12.84 -20.68
CA ASP A 114 28.02 14.14 -20.31
C ASP A 114 27.04 14.86 -19.39
N ARG A 115 27.55 15.06 -18.19
CA ARG A 115 26.88 15.67 -17.06
C ARG A 115 26.87 17.18 -17.29
N ASP A 116 26.10 17.62 -18.27
CA ASP A 116 25.84 19.03 -18.48
C ASP A 116 24.56 19.44 -17.75
N GLY A 117 24.76 20.00 -16.56
CA GLY A 117 24.13 21.27 -16.19
C GLY A 117 22.61 21.43 -16.16
N SER A 118 21.79 20.37 -16.08
CA SER A 118 20.34 20.54 -15.86
C SER A 118 19.75 19.45 -14.97
N ARG A 119 19.53 19.80 -13.69
CA ARG A 119 18.80 18.96 -12.72
C ARG A 119 17.33 18.86 -13.12
N SER A 120 16.97 17.83 -13.88
CA SER A 120 15.57 17.47 -14.10
C SER A 120 15.05 16.63 -12.94
N PRO A 121 14.03 17.10 -12.17
CA PRO A 121 13.52 16.43 -10.97
C PRO A 121 12.84 15.08 -11.26
N ALA A 122 12.48 14.80 -12.50
CA ALA A 122 11.88 13.52 -12.91
C ALA A 122 12.87 12.35 -12.80
N LEU A 123 14.17 12.61 -13.02
CA LEU A 123 15.22 11.57 -12.99
C LEU A 123 15.56 11.15 -11.55
N ALA A 124 15.49 12.09 -10.59
CA ALA A 124 15.65 11.79 -9.17
C ALA A 124 14.50 10.92 -8.63
N TRP A 125 13.28 11.12 -9.15
CA TRP A 125 12.12 10.28 -8.83
C TRP A 125 12.25 8.87 -9.40
N ALA A 126 12.73 8.75 -10.64
CA ALA A 126 13.00 7.45 -11.25
C ALA A 126 14.10 6.67 -10.51
N GLU A 127 15.13 7.37 -10.01
CA GLU A 127 16.19 6.76 -9.18
C GLU A 127 15.68 6.35 -7.78
N GLY A 128 14.75 7.10 -7.20
CA GLY A 128 14.07 6.71 -5.97
C GLY A 128 13.19 5.47 -6.14
N LEU A 129 12.49 5.36 -7.27
CA LEU A 129 11.65 4.21 -7.60
C LEU A 129 12.48 2.96 -7.95
N SER A 130 13.61 3.11 -8.65
CA SER A 130 14.49 1.98 -8.96
C SER A 130 15.17 1.42 -7.70
N ARG A 131 15.56 2.28 -6.76
CA ARG A 131 16.10 1.86 -5.45
C ARG A 131 15.06 1.16 -4.58
N ALA A 132 13.77 1.47 -4.74
CA ALA A 132 12.70 0.79 -4.03
C ALA A 132 12.36 -0.59 -4.64
N LEU A 133 12.59 -0.76 -5.95
CA LEU A 133 12.24 -1.99 -6.70
C LEU A 133 13.38 -3.02 -6.76
N VAL A 134 14.62 -2.63 -6.48
CA VAL A 134 15.78 -3.56 -6.46
C VAL A 134 16.53 -3.45 -5.12
N PRO A 135 16.04 -4.09 -4.04
CA PRO A 135 16.70 -4.08 -2.74
C PRO A 135 18.00 -4.90 -2.71
N GLU A 136 18.19 -5.83 -3.66
CA GLU A 136 19.26 -6.83 -3.61
C GLU A 136 20.65 -6.35 -4.06
N ALA A 137 20.76 -5.18 -4.71
CA ALA A 137 22.07 -4.67 -5.15
C ALA A 137 22.89 -4.04 -3.99
N THR A 138 22.24 -3.63 -2.90
CA THR A 138 22.88 -2.91 -1.78
C THR A 138 23.50 -3.80 -0.69
N ALA A 139 23.27 -5.12 -0.71
CA ALA A 139 23.79 -6.01 0.34
C ALA A 139 25.29 -6.32 0.21
N ARG A 140 25.93 -6.06 -0.94
CA ARG A 140 27.37 -6.35 -1.15
C ARG A 140 28.34 -5.21 -0.82
N VAL A 141 27.85 -4.03 -0.46
CA VAL A 141 28.72 -2.84 -0.26
C VAL A 141 29.01 -2.56 1.22
N ARG A 142 28.40 -3.28 2.16
CA ARG A 142 28.73 -3.15 3.60
C ARG A 142 29.19 -4.48 4.17
N GLY A 143 30.35 -4.92 3.70
CA GLY A 143 31.05 -6.12 4.14
C GLY A 143 32.53 -6.01 3.85
N ASN A 144 33.12 -4.85 4.14
CA ASN A 144 34.54 -4.67 4.42
C ASN A 144 34.71 -3.42 5.28
#